data_AF-A0A7K6Y050-F1
#
_entry.id   AF-A0A7K6Y050-F1
#
_cell.length_a   1.000
_cell.length_b   1.000
_cell.length_c   1.000
_cell.angle_alpha   90.00
_cell.angle_beta   90.00
_cell.angle_gamma   90.00
#
_symmetry.space_group_name_H-M   'P 1'
#
loop_
_entity.id
_entity.type
_entity.pdbx_description
1 polymer ?
#
loop_
_entity_poly.entity_id
_entity_poly.type
_entity_poly.pdbx_seq_one_letter_code
_entity_poly.pdbx_strand_id
1 'polypeptide(L)'
;EVSTLKDLFGLASNEHDVSMAKYSRLPKRKENEKLKAEVAKEVANARRKQHLSSLQYYCALNALQYRKRVAMMEPMLGYTRGQINFFKKGAEMFSKRMDSFLSSVSDMVQSIQGELDAEAEKMRISQQDLIAVNESVYTPDSDVTSPAINRNLIQKAGYLNLR
;
A
#
# COMPACT_ATOMS: atom_id res chain seq x y z
N GLU A 1 16.49 13.34 23.89
CA GLU A 1 16.42 13.70 25.32
C GLU A 1 17.22 12.73 26.20
N VAL A 2 16.83 11.46 26.35
CA VAL A 2 17.53 10.48 27.22
C VAL A 2 19.01 10.27 26.82
N SER A 3 19.32 10.16 25.52
CA SER A 3 20.71 10.04 25.05
C SER A 3 21.54 11.26 25.44
N THR A 4 21.02 12.46 25.24
CA THR A 4 21.70 13.71 25.59
C THR A 4 22.00 13.78 27.09
N LEU A 5 21.06 13.37 27.94
CA LEU A 5 21.28 13.34 29.39
C LEU A 5 22.31 12.27 29.82
N LYS A 6 22.33 11.13 29.13
CA LYS A 6 23.37 10.10 29.32
C LYS A 6 24.75 10.67 29.02
N ASP A 7 24.89 11.37 27.90
CA ASP A 7 26.17 11.93 27.46
C ASP A 7 26.65 13.05 28.40
N LEU A 8 25.74 13.93 28.84
CA LEU A 8 26.02 14.98 29.83
C LEU A 8 26.46 14.41 31.18
N PHE A 9 25.78 13.37 31.66
CA PHE A 9 26.17 12.65 32.88
C PHE A 9 27.55 11.99 32.71
N GLY A 10 27.81 11.35 31.57
CA GLY A 10 29.11 10.73 31.26
C GLY A 10 30.26 11.75 31.29
N LEU A 11 30.08 12.92 30.67
CA LEU A 11 31.06 14.00 30.70
C LEU A 11 31.29 14.52 32.14
N ALA A 12 30.23 14.77 32.89
CA ALA A 12 30.34 15.23 34.28
C ALA A 12 31.00 14.19 35.20
N SER A 13 30.78 12.90 34.93
CA SER A 13 31.46 11.81 35.66
C SER A 13 32.96 11.81 35.38
N ASN A 14 33.36 11.90 34.11
CA ASN A 14 34.78 11.96 33.73
C ASN A 14 35.48 13.19 34.32
N GLU A 15 34.83 14.36 34.32
CA GLU A 15 35.36 15.58 34.95
C GLU A 15 35.57 15.38 36.46
N HIS A 16 34.62 14.74 37.15
CA HIS A 16 34.76 14.43 38.57
C HIS A 16 35.92 13.46 38.82
N ASP A 17 36.08 12.41 38.03
CA ASP A 17 37.17 11.44 38.16
C ASP A 17 38.55 12.09 37.98
N VAL A 18 38.69 12.99 37.00
CA VAL A 18 39.92 13.78 36.79
C VAL A 18 40.19 14.70 37.99
N SER A 19 39.17 15.40 38.50
CA SER A 19 39.32 16.28 39.66
C SER A 19 39.72 15.52 40.94
N MET A 20 39.14 14.34 41.15
CA MET A 20 39.46 13.45 42.27
C MET A 20 40.89 12.89 42.17
N ALA A 21 41.32 12.54 40.96
CA ALA A 21 42.70 12.11 40.70
C ALA A 21 43.72 13.23 41.01
N LYS A 22 43.40 14.48 40.62
CA LYS A 22 44.22 15.67 40.95
C LYS A 22 44.30 15.89 42.46
N TYR A 23 43.17 15.82 43.18
CA TYR A 23 43.11 15.96 44.63
C TYR A 23 43.91 14.87 45.36
N SER A 24 43.81 13.62 44.90
CA SER A 24 44.49 12.47 45.52
C SER A 24 46.02 12.54 45.42
N ARG A 25 46.56 13.31 44.48
CA ARG A 25 48.00 13.49 44.24
C ARG A 25 48.62 14.67 45.01
N LEU A 26 47.85 15.35 45.86
CA LEU A 26 48.37 16.48 46.64
C LEU A 26 49.48 16.03 47.63
N PRO A 27 50.58 16.80 47.77
CA PRO A 27 51.71 16.43 48.61
C PRO A 27 51.39 16.56 50.11
N LYS A 28 51.65 15.50 50.88
CA LYS A 28 51.40 15.45 52.34
C LYS A 28 52.51 16.05 53.22
N ARG A 29 53.73 16.26 52.68
CA ARG A 29 54.91 16.70 53.45
C ARG A 29 55.16 18.22 53.43
N LYS A 30 54.66 18.92 52.41
CA LYS A 30 54.73 20.39 52.26
C LYS A 30 53.38 20.86 51.75
N GLU A 31 52.46 21.13 52.67
CA GLU A 31 51.09 21.52 52.31
C GLU A 31 51.03 23.00 51.91
N ASN A 32 50.47 23.25 50.72
CA ASN A 32 50.10 24.59 50.29
C ASN A 32 48.58 24.74 50.45
N GLU A 33 48.16 25.41 51.52
CA GLU A 33 46.75 25.59 51.87
C GLU A 33 45.93 26.26 50.77
N LYS A 34 46.52 27.20 50.02
CA LYS A 34 45.84 27.87 48.90
C LYS A 34 45.54 26.89 47.76
N LEU A 35 46.53 26.08 47.38
CA LEU A 35 46.37 25.06 46.33
C LEU A 35 45.40 23.97 46.76
N LYS A 36 45.46 23.52 48.01
CA LYS A 36 44.56 22.52 48.58
C LYS A 36 43.10 23.00 48.55
N ALA A 37 42.85 24.24 48.96
CA ALA A 37 41.52 24.84 48.94
C ALA A 37 40.97 24.98 47.50
N GLU A 38 41.82 25.34 46.54
CA GLU A 38 41.45 25.47 45.13
C GLU A 38 41.06 24.11 44.52
N VAL A 39 41.89 23.08 44.69
CA VAL A 39 41.60 21.73 44.18
C VAL A 39 40.39 21.11 44.89
N ALA A 40 40.19 21.38 46.18
CA ALA A 40 38.98 20.96 46.90
C ALA A 40 37.71 21.61 46.33
N LYS A 41 37.77 22.89 45.95
CA LYS A 41 36.66 23.61 45.31
C LYS A 41 36.36 23.06 43.91
N GLU A 42 37.38 22.73 43.12
CA GLU A 42 37.21 22.06 41.82
C GLU A 42 36.47 20.72 41.97
N VAL A 43 36.88 19.88 42.92
CA VAL A 43 36.21 18.60 43.23
C VAL A 43 34.76 18.82 43.63
N ALA A 44 34.49 19.79 44.51
CA ALA A 44 33.13 20.08 44.95
C ALA A 44 32.21 20.50 43.78
N ASN A 45 32.73 21.32 42.87
CA ASN A 45 32.00 21.75 41.67
C ASN A 45 31.75 20.58 40.70
N ALA A 46 32.77 19.77 40.42
CA ALA A 46 32.64 18.61 39.54
C ALA A 46 31.65 17.58 40.11
N ARG A 47 31.71 17.33 41.43
CA ARG A 47 30.77 16.46 42.15
C ARG A 47 29.34 16.97 42.06
N ARG A 48 29.13 18.28 42.24
CA ARG A 48 27.80 18.89 42.11
C ARG A 48 27.24 18.69 40.70
N LYS A 49 28.07 18.91 39.67
CA LYS A 49 27.69 18.72 38.26
C LYS A 49 27.35 17.26 37.95
N GLN A 50 28.17 16.32 38.43
CA GLN A 50 27.91 14.88 38.29
C GLN A 50 26.61 14.47 38.99
N HIS A 51 26.39 14.93 40.24
CA HIS A 51 25.18 14.59 40.99
C HIS A 51 23.91 15.11 40.30
N LEU A 52 23.88 16.39 39.90
CA LEU A 52 22.71 16.97 39.23
C LEU A 52 22.42 16.30 37.89
N SER A 53 23.44 16.06 37.06
CA SER A 53 23.28 15.38 35.77
C SER A 53 22.82 13.92 35.94
N SER A 54 23.29 13.21 36.97
CA SER A 54 22.83 11.85 37.28
C SER A 54 21.35 11.79 37.68
N LEU A 55 20.89 12.73 38.52
CA LEU A 55 19.49 12.80 38.94
C LEU A 55 18.56 13.09 37.77
N GLN A 56 18.96 14.02 36.89
CA GLN A 56 18.20 14.32 35.68
C GLN A 56 18.13 13.09 34.76
N TYR A 57 19.25 12.39 34.56
CA TYR A 57 19.29 11.19 33.73
C TYR A 57 18.41 10.07 34.29
N TYR A 58 18.48 9.79 35.60
CA TYR A 58 17.65 8.76 36.23
C TYR A 58 16.16 9.11 36.22
N CYS A 59 15.82 10.38 36.45
CA CYS A 59 14.43 10.85 36.30
C CYS A 59 13.91 10.62 34.88
N ALA A 60 14.72 10.94 33.86
CA ALA A 60 14.36 10.71 32.46
C ALA A 60 14.19 9.21 32.14
N LEU A 61 15.03 8.33 32.70
CA LEU A 61 14.88 6.88 32.56
C LEU A 61 13.60 6.34 33.22
N ASN A 62 13.23 6.85 34.40
CA ASN A 62 11.99 6.48 35.07
C ASN A 62 10.78 6.90 34.25
N ALA A 63 10.78 8.14 33.73
CA ALA A 63 9.74 8.62 32.83
C ALA A 63 9.65 7.77 31.54
N LEU A 64 10.81 7.35 31.00
CA LEU A 64 10.87 6.50 29.80
C LEU A 64 10.15 5.16 29.99
N GLN A 65 10.16 4.58 31.20
CA GLN A 65 9.45 3.31 31.47
C GLN A 65 7.95 3.38 31.21
N TYR A 66 7.35 4.56 31.40
CA TYR A 66 5.94 4.82 31.10
C TYR A 66 5.76 5.28 29.67
N ARG A 67 6.59 6.22 29.20
CA ARG A 67 6.52 6.74 27.82
C ARG A 67 6.62 5.62 26.78
N LYS A 68 7.46 4.60 27.00
CA LYS A 68 7.57 3.46 26.06
C LYS A 68 6.26 2.66 25.93
N ARG A 69 5.46 2.54 27.01
CA ARG A 69 4.18 1.83 26.97
C ARG A 69 3.18 2.61 26.12
N VAL A 70 3.07 3.91 26.38
CA VAL A 70 2.18 4.82 25.62
C VAL A 70 2.61 4.84 24.15
N ALA A 71 3.90 5.04 23.87
CA ALA A 71 4.44 5.11 22.51
C ALA A 71 4.19 3.84 21.68
N MET A 72 4.02 2.68 22.32
CA MET A 72 3.66 1.43 21.64
C MET A 72 2.15 1.27 21.44
N MET A 73 1.36 1.66 22.45
CA MET A 73 -0.10 1.46 22.42
C MET A 73 -0.84 2.51 21.59
N GLU A 74 -0.37 3.75 21.58
CA GLU A 74 -1.02 4.86 20.88
C GLU A 74 -1.09 4.64 19.35
N PRO A 75 -0.03 4.19 18.66
CA PRO A 75 -0.12 3.82 17.25
C PRO A 75 -1.10 2.68 16.99
N MET A 76 -1.16 1.66 17.86
CA MET A 76 -2.09 0.55 17.71
C MET A 76 -3.55 0.99 17.85
N LEU A 77 -3.82 1.89 18.78
CA LEU A 77 -5.15 2.48 18.96
C LEU A 77 -5.54 3.31 17.74
N GLY A 78 -4.62 4.14 17.23
CA GLY A 78 -4.81 4.92 16.02
C GLY A 78 -5.11 4.03 14.80
N TYR A 79 -4.29 3.00 14.60
CA TYR A 79 -4.49 2.00 13.54
C TYR A 79 -5.85 1.32 13.65
N THR A 80 -6.22 0.83 14.84
CA THR A 80 -7.49 0.14 15.06
C THR A 80 -8.68 1.04 14.77
N ARG A 81 -8.65 2.30 15.24
CA ARG A 81 -9.68 3.29 14.90
C ARG A 81 -9.74 3.57 13.40
N GLY A 82 -8.58 3.65 12.74
CA GLY A 82 -8.47 3.78 11.29
C GLY A 82 -9.16 2.62 10.56
N GLN A 83 -8.87 1.38 10.97
CA GLN A 83 -9.48 0.17 10.40
C GLN A 83 -11.00 0.14 10.61
N ILE A 84 -11.48 0.43 11.82
CA ILE A 84 -12.93 0.50 12.10
C ILE A 84 -13.61 1.49 11.15
N ASN A 85 -13.05 2.69 10.99
CA ASN A 85 -13.62 3.72 10.13
C ASN A 85 -13.56 3.34 8.65
N PHE A 86 -12.46 2.73 8.21
CA PHE A 86 -12.29 2.24 6.85
C PHE A 86 -13.35 1.20 6.50
N PHE A 87 -13.47 0.14 7.31
CA PHE A 87 -14.46 -0.91 7.09
C PHE A 87 -15.89 -0.41 7.20
N LYS A 88 -16.18 0.49 8.16
CA LYS A 88 -17.52 1.10 8.28
C LYS A 88 -17.90 1.87 7.02
N LYS A 89 -17.03 2.77 6.55
CA LYS A 89 -17.26 3.53 5.31
C LYS A 89 -17.35 2.62 4.08
N GLY A 90 -16.54 1.56 4.04
CA GLY A 90 -16.61 0.53 3.01
C GLY A 90 -17.97 -0.18 2.99
N ALA A 91 -18.48 -0.60 4.14
CA ALA A 91 -19.79 -1.23 4.26
C ALA A 91 -20.95 -0.31 3.86
N GLU A 92 -20.86 0.99 4.18
CA GLU A 92 -21.82 2.00 3.73
C GLU A 92 -21.79 2.18 2.20
N MET A 93 -20.59 2.11 1.59
CA MET A 93 -20.40 2.22 0.13
C MET A 93 -20.96 0.99 -0.60
N PHE A 94 -20.60 -0.21 -0.17
CA PHE A 94 -21.09 -1.49 -0.71
C PHE A 94 -22.45 -1.86 -0.10
N SER A 95 -23.41 -0.93 -0.23
CA SER A 95 -24.76 -1.09 0.30
C SER A 95 -25.61 -2.03 -0.55
N LYS A 96 -26.81 -2.37 -0.05
CA LYS A 96 -27.83 -3.09 -0.82
C LYS A 96 -28.18 -2.41 -2.16
N ARG A 97 -28.03 -1.09 -2.28
CA ARG A 97 -28.24 -0.40 -3.56
C ARG A 97 -27.20 -0.80 -4.60
N MET A 98 -25.94 -0.96 -4.18
CA MET A 98 -24.87 -1.45 -5.04
C MET A 98 -25.14 -2.91 -5.46
N ASP A 99 -25.58 -3.74 -4.51
CA ASP A 99 -25.93 -5.14 -4.78
C ASP A 99 -27.11 -5.27 -5.78
N SER A 100 -28.16 -4.47 -5.60
CA SER A 100 -29.27 -4.40 -6.56
C SER A 100 -28.83 -3.91 -7.94
N PHE A 101 -27.91 -2.93 -7.99
CA PHE A 101 -27.32 -2.48 -9.25
C PHE A 101 -26.54 -3.60 -9.94
N LEU A 102 -25.67 -4.31 -9.22
CA LEU A 102 -24.91 -5.45 -9.77
C LEU A 102 -25.83 -6.58 -10.23
N SER A 103 -26.92 -6.85 -9.51
CA SER A 103 -27.93 -7.83 -9.93
C SER A 103 -28.57 -7.43 -11.26
N SER A 104 -28.96 -6.15 -11.42
CA SER A 104 -29.51 -5.66 -12.69
C SER A 104 -28.51 -5.73 -13.86
N VAL A 105 -27.22 -5.52 -13.60
CA VAL A 105 -26.17 -5.72 -14.61
C VAL A 105 -26.02 -7.21 -14.95
N SER A 106 -26.12 -8.10 -13.97
CA SER A 106 -26.11 -9.56 -14.22
C SER A 106 -27.29 -10.00 -15.08
N ASP A 107 -28.49 -9.50 -14.80
CA ASP A 107 -29.69 -9.77 -15.61
C ASP A 107 -29.52 -9.28 -17.06
N MET A 108 -28.93 -8.09 -17.24
CA MET A 108 -28.62 -7.53 -18.56
C MET A 108 -27.64 -8.42 -19.33
N VAL A 109 -26.56 -8.88 -18.69
CA VAL A 109 -25.59 -9.79 -19.30
C VAL A 109 -26.26 -11.11 -19.70
N GLN A 110 -27.14 -11.64 -18.85
CA GLN A 110 -27.89 -12.86 -19.15
C GLN A 110 -28.86 -12.68 -20.31
N SER A 111 -29.52 -11.51 -20.43
CA SER A 111 -30.36 -11.18 -21.57
C SER A 111 -29.57 -11.15 -22.88
N ILE A 112 -28.41 -10.48 -22.88
CA ILE A 112 -27.52 -10.41 -24.05
C ILE A 112 -27.05 -11.82 -24.44
N GLN A 113 -26.71 -12.66 -23.46
CA GLN A 113 -26.32 -14.04 -23.72
C GLN A 113 -27.46 -14.84 -24.35
N GLY A 114 -28.69 -14.69 -23.85
CA GLY A 114 -29.86 -15.36 -24.41
C GLY A 114 -30.17 -14.93 -25.85
N GLU A 115 -30.05 -13.63 -26.16
CA GLU A 115 -30.19 -13.13 -27.53
C GLU A 115 -29.09 -13.66 -28.46
N LEU A 116 -27.85 -13.69 -27.98
CA LEU A 116 -26.72 -14.24 -28.72
C LEU A 116 -26.95 -15.71 -29.06
N ASP A 117 -27.36 -16.53 -28.09
CA ASP A 117 -27.58 -17.96 -28.30
C ASP A 117 -28.74 -18.20 -29.29
N ALA A 118 -29.82 -17.41 -29.18
CA ALA A 118 -30.96 -17.50 -30.08
C ALA A 118 -30.60 -17.11 -31.53
N GLU A 119 -29.87 -16.02 -31.73
CA GLU A 119 -29.43 -15.60 -33.06
C GLU A 119 -28.37 -16.55 -33.64
N ALA A 120 -27.46 -17.06 -32.81
CA ALA A 120 -26.48 -18.07 -33.22
C ALA A 120 -27.17 -19.34 -33.75
N GLU A 121 -28.22 -19.82 -33.08
CA GLU A 121 -28.94 -21.00 -33.55
C GLU A 121 -29.73 -20.74 -34.83
N LYS A 122 -30.40 -19.58 -34.96
CA LYS A 122 -31.06 -19.17 -36.22
C LYS A 122 -30.06 -19.10 -37.36
N MET A 123 -28.90 -18.50 -37.13
CA MET A 123 -27.81 -18.42 -38.11
C MET A 123 -27.32 -19.82 -38.50
N ARG A 124 -27.18 -20.74 -37.54
CA ARG A 124 -26.74 -22.11 -37.78
C ARG A 124 -27.72 -22.87 -38.68
N ILE A 125 -29.02 -22.75 -38.43
CA ILE A 125 -30.06 -23.39 -39.26
C ILE A 125 -30.08 -22.77 -40.66
N SER A 126 -30.11 -21.44 -40.76
CA SER A 126 -30.07 -20.73 -42.04
C SER A 126 -28.85 -21.09 -42.87
N GLN A 127 -27.67 -21.20 -42.23
CA GLN A 127 -26.46 -21.67 -42.86
C GLN A 127 -26.60 -23.10 -43.39
N GLN A 128 -27.20 -24.00 -42.61
CA GLN A 128 -27.43 -25.39 -43.03
C GLN A 128 -28.35 -25.46 -44.25
N ASP A 129 -29.43 -24.68 -44.28
CA ASP A 129 -30.38 -24.63 -45.39
C ASP A 129 -29.75 -24.04 -46.66
N LEU A 130 -28.97 -22.96 -46.52
CA LEU A 130 -28.28 -22.30 -47.64
C LEU A 130 -27.19 -23.18 -48.28
N ILE A 131 -26.57 -24.07 -47.48
CA ILE A 131 -25.57 -25.02 -47.96
C ILE A 131 -26.24 -26.27 -48.57
N ALA A 132 -27.46 -26.62 -48.14
CA ALA A 132 -28.21 -27.78 -48.60
C ALA A 132 -28.88 -27.57 -49.99
N VAL A 133 -28.14 -27.04 -50.96
CA VAL A 133 -28.60 -26.85 -52.34
C VAL A 133 -28.02 -27.92 -53.26
N ASN A 134 -28.68 -28.15 -54.40
CA ASN A 134 -28.21 -29.12 -55.41
C ASN A 134 -26.83 -28.70 -55.96
N GLU A 135 -25.98 -29.68 -56.28
CA GLU A 135 -24.67 -29.48 -56.91
C GLU A 135 -24.77 -28.69 -58.23
N SER A 136 -25.91 -28.76 -58.93
CA SER A 136 -26.18 -27.94 -60.12
C SER A 136 -26.08 -26.43 -59.88
N VAL A 137 -26.33 -25.96 -58.64
CA VAL A 137 -26.17 -24.55 -58.27
C VAL A 137 -24.71 -24.10 -58.31
N TYR A 138 -23.79 -25.01 -57.99
CA TYR A 138 -22.35 -24.75 -58.00
C TYR A 138 -21.68 -25.13 -59.33
N THR A 139 -22.40 -25.85 -60.21
CA THR A 139 -21.87 -26.33 -61.50
C THR A 139 -22.13 -25.30 -62.60
N PRO A 140 -21.10 -24.75 -63.26
CA PRO A 140 -21.29 -23.83 -64.38
C PRO A 140 -21.98 -24.55 -65.55
N ASP A 141 -22.84 -23.83 -66.29
CA ASP A 141 -23.63 -24.34 -67.42
C ASP A 141 -24.47 -25.60 -67.11
N SER A 142 -24.94 -25.77 -65.87
CA SER A 142 -25.77 -26.92 -65.47
C SER A 142 -27.10 -27.03 -66.22
N ASP A 143 -27.66 -25.93 -66.72
CA ASP A 143 -28.91 -25.87 -67.47
C ASP A 143 -28.72 -25.89 -69.00
N VAL A 144 -27.52 -26.22 -69.50
CA VAL A 144 -27.18 -26.15 -70.94
C VAL A 144 -28.14 -26.93 -71.85
N THR A 145 -28.72 -28.03 -71.37
CA THR A 145 -29.67 -28.84 -72.15
C THR A 145 -31.06 -28.21 -72.27
N SER A 146 -31.43 -27.30 -71.36
CA SER A 146 -32.72 -26.60 -71.36
C SER A 146 -32.66 -25.30 -70.56
N PRO A 147 -32.00 -24.25 -71.08
CA PRO A 147 -31.69 -23.04 -70.31
C PRO A 147 -32.92 -22.17 -70.08
N ALA A 148 -33.08 -21.67 -68.85
CA ALA A 148 -34.20 -20.80 -68.46
C ALA A 148 -33.83 -19.31 -68.60
N ILE A 149 -33.92 -18.78 -69.82
CA ILE A 149 -33.45 -17.41 -70.14
C ILE A 149 -34.56 -16.37 -69.97
N ASN A 150 -34.38 -15.43 -69.03
CA ASN A 150 -35.24 -14.25 -68.91
C ASN A 150 -34.80 -13.14 -69.88
N ARG A 151 -35.67 -12.81 -70.86
CA ARG A 151 -35.41 -11.78 -71.90
C ARG A 151 -35.85 -10.36 -71.54
N ASN A 152 -36.45 -10.17 -70.37
CA ASN A 152 -37.06 -8.90 -69.96
C ASN A 152 -36.28 -8.21 -68.83
N LEU A 153 -35.01 -8.57 -68.62
CA LEU A 153 -34.17 -7.98 -67.57
C LEU A 153 -33.75 -6.55 -67.96
N ILE A 154 -34.10 -5.58 -67.10
CA ILE A 154 -33.67 -4.18 -67.20
C ILE A 154 -32.41 -3.88 -66.37
N GLN A 155 -32.03 -4.77 -65.46
CA GLN A 155 -30.84 -4.71 -64.62
C GLN A 155 -30.25 -6.11 -64.48
N LYS A 156 -28.92 -6.24 -64.54
CA LYS A 156 -28.20 -7.51 -64.37
C LYS A 156 -26.88 -7.30 -63.63
N ALA A 157 -26.53 -8.21 -62.74
CA ALA A 157 -25.26 -8.23 -62.01
C ALA A 157 -24.70 -9.67 -62.00
N GLY A 158 -23.37 -9.81 -62.06
CA GLY A 158 -22.67 -11.10 -62.05
C GLY A 158 -21.19 -10.93 -62.40
N TYR A 159 -20.39 -11.96 -62.13
CA TYR A 159 -18.98 -11.98 -62.51
C TYR A 159 -18.81 -12.13 -64.02
N LEU A 160 -17.87 -11.39 -64.61
CA LEU A 160 -17.50 -11.44 -66.03
C LEU A 160 -15.98 -11.37 -66.16
N ASN A 161 -15.44 -12.02 -67.19
CA ASN A 161 -14.04 -11.85 -67.57
C ASN A 161 -13.93 -10.66 -68.53
N LEU A 162 -13.30 -9.57 -68.08
CA LEU A 162 -12.93 -8.46 -68.94
C LEU A 162 -11.64 -8.82 -69.68
N ARG A 163 -11.66 -8.70 -71.00
CA ARG A 163 -10.54 -9.08 -71.87
C ARG A 163 -9.56 -7.93 -72.07
#